data_AF-A0A3Q4ID14-F1
#
_entry.id   AF-A0A3Q4ID14-F1
#
_cell.length_a   1.000
_cell.length_b   1.000
_cell.length_c   1.000
_cell.angle_alpha   90.00
_cell.angle_beta   90.00
_cell.angle_gamma   90.00
#
_symmetry.space_group_name_H-M   'P 1'
#
loop_
_entity.id
_entity.type
_entity.pdbx_description
1 polymer ?
#
loop_
_entity_poly.entity_id
_entity_poly.type
_entity_poly.pdbx_seq_one_letter_code
_entity_poly.pdbx_strand_id
1 'polypeptide(L)'
;MSVCVSYLLQFGWERNDYDLLAAGSLAGHLIECGAQSTGGIFTDWHKVPDWDNMGFPVVECSSDGSFVLSKPPKTGGLVSFGTVAEQLVYEIGDPRRYLLPDVICDFSQVVIQEVPGDEGGAVRVTGAQGFAPSHDYKVCATYMDGFRATAVCPVTGPRAAKKARRTAESIIKRTKKMFKQLGLEDFSSVNIQVLGAEDTYGANARYKDSREAVIWLAVHHKQKKALELFSREVAPAGTGMAPGLTNIVGGRPRVSPVLKPFFFLHPKSQLKVDVHIGGELVESLSEEEPDTPVQDEAPPASVEDVPDADLPSGPHSYRLEELAYTRSGDKGDSANIGVVARHPLYFPYLKKHLTSSVVGEYFSHLIKPGVKNAVTRYTLPGIHGLNFVLQSSLGGGGVASLRSDPQGKAYGQMLLDLKLRGLPDLKSLVD
;
A
#
# COMPACT_ATOMS: atom_id res chain seq x y z
N MET A 1 1.39 16.63 -4.77
CA MET A 1 0.82 17.80 -4.05
C MET A 1 1.25 19.18 -4.59
N SER A 2 2.22 19.29 -5.52
CA SER A 2 2.57 20.55 -6.22
C SER A 2 1.48 21.09 -7.16
N VAL A 3 0.41 20.33 -7.37
CA VAL A 3 -0.64 20.60 -8.35
C VAL A 3 -1.57 21.72 -7.87
N CYS A 4 -1.94 21.73 -6.59
CA CYS A 4 -2.85 22.75 -6.04
C CYS A 4 -2.28 24.17 -6.08
N VAL A 5 -0.98 24.34 -5.81
CA VAL A 5 -0.31 25.65 -5.90
C VAL A 5 -0.31 26.20 -7.32
N SER A 6 -0.17 25.34 -8.32
CA SER A 6 -0.23 25.73 -9.73
C SER A 6 -1.64 26.20 -10.13
N TYR A 7 -2.68 25.58 -9.56
CA TYR A 7 -4.08 25.94 -9.83
C TYR A 7 -4.55 27.20 -9.10
N LEU A 8 -4.09 27.43 -7.87
CA LEU A 8 -4.29 28.71 -7.17
C LEU A 8 -3.84 29.90 -8.03
N LEU A 9 -2.67 29.79 -8.66
CA LEU A 9 -2.12 30.85 -9.51
C LEU A 9 -2.79 30.95 -10.88
N GLN A 10 -3.10 29.82 -11.54
CA GLN A 10 -3.60 29.81 -12.91
C GLN A 10 -5.11 30.08 -13.01
N PHE A 11 -5.90 29.54 -12.08
CA PHE A 11 -7.36 29.68 -12.08
C PHE A 11 -7.89 30.72 -11.08
N GLY A 12 -7.01 31.30 -10.26
CA GLY A 12 -7.40 32.31 -9.26
C GLY A 12 -8.25 31.72 -8.14
N TRP A 13 -8.08 30.43 -7.83
CA TRP A 13 -8.72 29.81 -6.67
C TRP A 13 -8.18 30.43 -5.39
N GLU A 14 -9.05 30.60 -4.40
CA GLU A 14 -8.71 31.08 -3.08
C GLU A 14 -8.28 29.94 -2.15
N ARG A 15 -7.55 30.25 -1.09
CA ARG A 15 -7.07 29.23 -0.12
C ARG A 15 -8.19 28.52 0.64
N ASN A 16 -9.39 29.08 0.64
CA ASN A 16 -10.58 28.52 1.30
C ASN A 16 -11.55 27.88 0.30
N ASP A 17 -11.22 27.79 -0.99
CA ASP A 17 -11.99 27.05 -1.99
C ASP A 17 -11.74 25.52 -1.85
N TYR A 18 -12.14 24.97 -0.70
CA TYR A 18 -11.70 23.63 -0.30
C TYR A 18 -12.11 22.53 -1.28
N ASP A 19 -13.31 22.59 -1.88
CA ASP A 19 -13.73 21.62 -2.89
C ASP A 19 -12.81 21.64 -4.13
N LEU A 20 -12.38 22.83 -4.56
CA LEU A 20 -11.46 22.99 -5.69
C LEU A 20 -10.04 22.51 -5.31
N LEU A 21 -9.59 22.80 -4.09
CA LEU A 21 -8.33 22.27 -3.56
C LEU A 21 -8.35 20.74 -3.44
N ALA A 22 -9.47 20.14 -3.04
CA ALA A 22 -9.64 18.70 -2.98
C ALA A 22 -9.65 18.07 -4.38
N ALA A 23 -10.29 18.72 -5.36
CA ALA A 23 -10.27 18.29 -6.74
C ALA A 23 -8.86 18.35 -7.36
N GLY A 24 -8.11 19.43 -7.12
CA GLY A 24 -6.70 19.53 -7.51
C GLY A 24 -5.81 18.50 -6.81
N SER A 25 -6.10 18.19 -5.55
CA SER A 25 -5.40 17.16 -4.79
C SER A 25 -5.67 15.76 -5.34
N LEU A 26 -6.92 15.48 -5.70
CA LEU A 26 -7.32 14.24 -6.37
C LEU A 26 -6.63 14.09 -7.73
N ALA A 27 -6.60 15.13 -8.55
CA ALA A 27 -5.88 15.11 -9.82
C ALA A 27 -4.40 14.78 -9.61
N GLY A 28 -3.75 15.41 -8.62
CA GLY A 28 -2.37 15.11 -8.22
C GLY A 28 -2.16 13.67 -7.76
N HIS A 29 -3.09 13.14 -6.97
CA HIS A 29 -3.10 11.74 -6.50
C HIS A 29 -3.24 10.73 -7.64
N LEU A 30 -3.99 11.06 -8.69
CA LEU A 30 -4.17 10.16 -9.83
C LEU A 30 -2.98 10.17 -10.81
N ILE A 31 -2.13 11.18 -10.79
CA ILE A 31 -0.96 11.26 -11.68
C ILE A 31 0.38 10.97 -10.99
N GLU A 32 0.37 10.68 -9.68
CA GLU A 32 1.59 10.34 -8.96
C GLU A 32 2.02 8.88 -9.14
N CYS A 33 3.21 8.55 -8.66
CA CYS A 33 3.76 7.19 -8.63
C CYS A 33 3.90 6.49 -9.99
N GLY A 34 3.96 7.24 -11.09
CA GLY A 34 4.33 6.75 -12.44
C GLY A 34 3.13 6.47 -13.33
N ALA A 35 3.09 5.30 -13.95
CA ALA A 35 2.09 4.93 -14.96
C ALA A 35 0.84 4.23 -14.39
N GLN A 36 0.51 4.41 -13.10
CA GLN A 36 -0.51 3.58 -12.43
C GLN A 36 -1.92 3.79 -13.02
N SER A 37 -2.33 5.04 -13.20
CA SER A 37 -3.61 5.37 -13.85
C SER A 37 -3.67 5.00 -15.33
N THR A 38 -2.53 4.72 -15.96
CA THR A 38 -2.39 4.32 -17.38
C THR A 38 -2.07 2.82 -17.54
N GLY A 39 -2.38 2.00 -16.53
CA GLY A 39 -2.33 0.54 -16.61
C GLY A 39 -1.11 -0.10 -15.95
N GLY A 40 -0.17 0.70 -15.44
CA GLY A 40 0.94 0.21 -14.66
C GLY A 40 0.44 -0.49 -13.39
N ILE A 41 0.93 -1.71 -13.14
CA ILE A 41 0.60 -2.51 -11.95
C ILE A 41 -0.90 -2.69 -11.69
N PHE A 42 -1.71 -2.64 -12.75
CA PHE A 42 -3.15 -2.87 -12.75
C PHE A 42 -3.50 -4.35 -12.46
N THR A 43 -4.64 -4.63 -11.82
CA THR A 43 -5.10 -6.02 -11.59
C THR A 43 -5.18 -6.82 -12.89
N ASP A 44 -5.73 -6.22 -13.95
CA ASP A 44 -5.80 -6.85 -15.28
C ASP A 44 -4.60 -6.47 -16.15
N TRP A 45 -3.39 -6.54 -15.59
CA TRP A 45 -2.12 -6.22 -16.25
C TRP A 45 -2.01 -6.84 -17.67
N HIS A 46 -2.50 -8.06 -17.85
CA HIS A 46 -2.46 -8.80 -19.11
C HIS A 46 -3.29 -8.18 -20.24
N LYS A 47 -4.18 -7.24 -19.94
CA LYS A 47 -4.96 -6.46 -20.93
C LYS A 47 -4.26 -5.16 -21.34
N VAL A 48 -3.21 -4.77 -20.64
CA VAL A 48 -2.52 -3.50 -20.87
C VAL A 48 -1.46 -3.69 -21.97
N PRO A 49 -1.54 -2.97 -23.10
CA PRO A 49 -0.60 -3.11 -24.21
C PRO A 49 0.73 -2.39 -23.96
N ASP A 50 1.78 -2.82 -24.68
CA ASP A 50 3.05 -2.11 -24.90
C ASP A 50 3.70 -1.53 -23.62
N TRP A 51 3.98 -2.39 -22.63
CA TRP A 51 4.50 -1.99 -21.32
C TRP A 51 5.85 -1.26 -21.38
N ASP A 52 6.68 -1.59 -22.35
CA ASP A 52 7.99 -1.00 -22.57
C ASP A 52 7.92 0.47 -23.00
N ASN A 53 6.79 0.90 -23.57
CA ASN A 53 6.53 2.27 -24.02
C ASN A 53 5.27 2.86 -23.35
N MET A 54 4.99 2.49 -22.10
CA MET A 54 3.79 2.95 -21.40
C MET A 54 3.82 4.46 -21.12
N GLY A 55 2.77 5.17 -21.52
CA GLY A 55 2.64 6.62 -21.29
C GLY A 55 2.28 6.93 -19.83
N PHE A 56 2.82 8.02 -19.28
CA PHE A 56 2.41 8.51 -17.97
C PHE A 56 1.07 9.26 -18.05
N PRO A 57 0.26 9.28 -16.99
CA PRO A 57 -1.03 9.95 -17.01
C PRO A 57 -0.89 11.45 -17.25
N VAL A 58 -1.82 12.00 -18.03
CA VAL A 58 -1.98 13.43 -18.28
C VAL A 58 -3.35 13.83 -17.76
N VAL A 59 -3.44 14.99 -17.11
CA VAL A 59 -4.72 15.55 -16.65
C VAL A 59 -4.95 16.91 -17.30
N GLU A 60 -6.12 17.07 -17.90
CA GLU A 60 -6.65 18.32 -18.41
C GLU A 60 -7.67 18.85 -17.41
N CYS A 61 -7.28 19.86 -16.62
CA CYS A 61 -8.10 20.40 -15.55
C CYS A 61 -8.87 21.65 -15.99
N SER A 62 -10.11 21.75 -15.50
CA SER A 62 -10.99 22.90 -15.68
C SER A 62 -11.03 23.77 -14.41
N SER A 63 -11.39 25.04 -14.57
CA SER A 63 -11.46 25.99 -13.45
C SER A 63 -12.55 25.66 -12.42
N ASP A 64 -13.51 24.80 -12.77
CA ASP A 64 -14.56 24.27 -11.89
C ASP A 64 -14.11 23.06 -11.06
N GLY A 65 -12.84 22.66 -11.17
CA GLY A 65 -12.26 21.52 -10.47
C GLY A 65 -12.47 20.18 -11.17
N SER A 66 -13.31 20.09 -12.21
CA SER A 66 -13.43 18.86 -13.01
C SER A 66 -12.20 18.66 -13.89
N PHE A 67 -11.85 17.40 -14.19
CA PHE A 67 -10.73 17.10 -15.07
C PHE A 67 -10.93 15.82 -15.87
N VAL A 68 -10.22 15.75 -17.00
CA VAL A 68 -10.10 14.53 -17.82
C VAL A 68 -8.70 13.97 -17.63
N LEU A 69 -8.60 12.69 -17.28
CA LEU A 69 -7.35 11.94 -17.22
C LEU A 69 -7.23 11.09 -18.48
N SER A 70 -6.11 11.24 -19.19
CA SER A 70 -5.77 10.50 -20.39
C SER A 70 -4.30 10.08 -20.37
N LYS A 71 -3.77 9.63 -21.52
CA LYS A 71 -2.34 9.34 -21.71
C LYS A 71 -1.85 9.97 -23.01
N PRO A 72 -0.53 10.18 -23.17
CA PRO A 72 0.04 10.66 -24.42
C PRO A 72 -0.33 9.78 -25.62
N PRO A 73 -0.49 10.38 -26.82
CA PRO A 73 -0.73 9.62 -28.05
C PRO A 73 0.51 8.79 -28.42
N LYS A 74 0.31 7.67 -29.13
CA LYS A 74 1.38 6.78 -29.61
C LYS A 74 2.25 6.15 -28.50
N THR A 75 1.72 6.03 -27.29
CA THR A 75 2.32 5.27 -26.19
C THR A 75 1.46 4.06 -25.84
N GLY A 76 2.09 3.05 -25.23
CA GLY A 76 1.39 1.94 -24.59
C GLY A 76 0.59 2.38 -23.37
N GLY A 77 0.04 1.39 -22.67
CA GLY A 77 -0.83 1.61 -21.52
C GLY A 77 -2.32 1.66 -21.87
N LEU A 78 -3.14 1.69 -20.83
CA LEU A 78 -4.59 1.70 -20.89
C LEU A 78 -5.13 2.64 -19.81
N VAL A 79 -5.99 3.58 -20.19
CA VAL A 79 -6.80 4.36 -19.24
C VAL A 79 -8.23 3.84 -19.31
N SER A 80 -8.78 3.50 -18.14
CA SER A 80 -10.14 2.96 -17.98
C SER A 80 -10.66 3.32 -16.59
N PHE A 81 -11.93 3.03 -16.33
CA PHE A 81 -12.46 3.08 -14.97
C PHE A 81 -11.59 2.29 -13.99
N GLY A 82 -11.22 1.05 -14.34
CA GLY A 82 -10.48 0.15 -13.45
C GLY A 82 -9.09 0.67 -13.09
N THR A 83 -8.32 1.17 -14.07
CA THR A 83 -6.95 1.65 -13.83
C THR A 83 -6.94 2.90 -12.94
N VAL A 84 -7.88 3.81 -13.16
CA VAL A 84 -7.98 5.05 -12.38
C VAL A 84 -8.60 4.81 -11.01
N ALA A 85 -9.58 3.91 -10.88
CA ALA A 85 -10.17 3.56 -9.60
C ALA A 85 -9.17 2.81 -8.69
N GLU A 86 -8.31 1.95 -9.24
CA GLU A 86 -7.22 1.34 -8.47
C GLU A 86 -6.24 2.40 -7.95
N GLN A 87 -5.86 3.38 -8.77
CA GLN A 87 -5.00 4.47 -8.32
C GLN A 87 -5.68 5.32 -7.24
N LEU A 88 -6.98 5.61 -7.39
CA LEU A 88 -7.76 6.37 -6.39
C LEU A 88 -7.65 5.75 -4.99
N VAL A 89 -7.69 4.43 -4.89
CA VAL A 89 -7.63 3.72 -3.60
C VAL A 89 -6.20 3.37 -3.16
N TYR A 90 -5.15 3.72 -3.90
CA TYR A 90 -3.75 3.45 -3.53
C TYR A 90 -3.29 4.36 -2.37
N GLU A 91 -2.70 3.79 -1.30
CA GLU A 91 -2.11 4.52 -0.16
C GLU A 91 -3.05 5.50 0.58
N ILE A 92 -4.35 5.33 0.39
CA ILE A 92 -5.41 6.06 1.10
C ILE A 92 -5.70 5.39 2.45
N GLY A 93 -5.69 6.21 3.51
CA GLY A 93 -6.12 5.83 4.85
C GLY A 93 -7.64 5.88 4.99
N ASP A 94 -8.16 6.91 5.65
CA ASP A 94 -9.59 7.21 5.60
C ASP A 94 -9.90 8.01 4.32
N PRO A 95 -10.65 7.46 3.35
CA PRO A 95 -10.98 8.15 2.11
C PRO A 95 -11.93 9.34 2.31
N ARG A 96 -12.66 9.42 3.44
CA ARG A 96 -13.57 10.54 3.75
C ARG A 96 -12.89 11.68 4.50
N ARG A 97 -11.68 11.43 4.99
CA ARG A 97 -10.90 12.36 5.80
C ARG A 97 -9.42 12.24 5.47
N TYR A 98 -9.11 12.33 4.19
CA TYR A 98 -7.73 12.24 3.72
C TYR A 98 -7.00 13.56 4.01
N LEU A 99 -6.23 13.56 5.09
CA LEU A 99 -5.54 14.75 5.60
C LEU A 99 -4.39 15.16 4.66
N LEU A 100 -4.52 16.34 4.05
CA LEU A 100 -3.43 17.04 3.36
C LEU A 100 -3.13 18.36 4.09
N PRO A 101 -1.97 19.00 3.84
CA PRO A 101 -1.56 20.22 4.53
C PRO A 101 -2.53 21.39 4.38
N ASP A 102 -3.10 21.54 3.18
CA ASP A 102 -3.93 22.70 2.80
C ASP A 102 -5.43 22.39 2.76
N VAL A 103 -5.82 21.11 2.77
CA VAL A 103 -7.22 20.68 2.68
C VAL A 103 -7.39 19.28 3.26
N ILE A 104 -8.51 19.01 3.91
CA ILE A 104 -8.93 17.63 4.23
C ILE A 104 -9.85 17.17 3.10
N CYS A 105 -9.50 16.08 2.42
CA CYS A 105 -10.28 15.61 1.27
C CYS A 105 -11.25 14.48 1.65
N ASP A 106 -12.45 14.52 1.09
CA ASP A 106 -13.37 13.38 0.98
C ASP A 106 -13.41 12.91 -0.49
N PHE A 107 -12.94 11.69 -0.71
CA PHE A 107 -12.91 11.00 -1.99
C PHE A 107 -13.98 9.90 -2.10
N SER A 108 -14.84 9.73 -1.10
CA SER A 108 -15.83 8.64 -1.06
C SER A 108 -16.91 8.73 -2.14
N GLN A 109 -17.23 9.96 -2.58
CA GLN A 109 -18.21 10.25 -3.62
C GLN A 109 -17.58 10.62 -4.98
N VAL A 110 -16.29 10.34 -5.15
CA VAL A 110 -15.63 10.53 -6.45
C VAL A 110 -16.29 9.66 -7.50
N VAL A 111 -16.58 10.25 -8.65
CA VAL A 111 -17.17 9.60 -9.81
C VAL A 111 -16.13 9.57 -10.92
N ILE A 112 -15.96 8.41 -11.54
CA ILE A 112 -15.08 8.18 -12.68
C ILE A 112 -15.94 7.70 -13.85
N GLN A 113 -15.91 8.42 -14.96
CA GLN A 113 -16.68 8.11 -16.17
C GLN A 113 -15.75 7.98 -17.37
N GLU A 114 -15.80 6.87 -18.09
CA GLU A 114 -15.02 6.71 -19.33
C GLU A 114 -15.51 7.65 -20.42
N VAL A 115 -14.57 8.29 -21.11
CA VAL A 115 -14.80 9.17 -22.24
C VAL A 115 -14.54 8.39 -23.52
N PRO A 116 -15.55 8.17 -24.39
CA PRO A 116 -15.36 7.45 -25.65
C PRO A 116 -14.53 8.27 -26.65
N GLY A 117 -13.72 7.57 -27.46
CA GLY A 117 -13.10 8.14 -28.66
C GLY A 117 -11.60 8.45 -28.56
N ASP A 118 -11.00 8.40 -27.36
CA ASP A 118 -9.56 8.62 -27.17
C ASP A 118 -8.73 7.34 -27.33
N GLU A 119 -7.61 7.43 -28.05
CA GLU A 119 -6.72 6.31 -28.34
C GLU A 119 -6.03 5.80 -27.05
N GLY A 120 -6.46 4.62 -26.58
CA GLY A 120 -6.00 4.00 -25.34
C GLY A 120 -6.67 4.56 -24.08
N GLY A 121 -7.77 5.30 -24.26
CA GLY A 121 -8.76 5.64 -23.24
C GLY A 121 -8.55 6.98 -22.56
N ALA A 122 -9.66 7.50 -22.02
CA ALA A 122 -9.70 8.68 -21.16
C ALA A 122 -10.85 8.53 -20.17
N VAL A 123 -10.75 9.19 -19.01
CA VAL A 123 -11.84 9.26 -18.02
C VAL A 123 -12.05 10.68 -17.54
N ARG A 124 -13.30 11.08 -17.35
CA ARG A 124 -13.66 12.28 -16.61
C ARG A 124 -13.80 11.94 -15.13
N VAL A 125 -13.22 12.76 -14.27
CA VAL A 125 -13.23 12.57 -12.81
C VAL A 125 -13.81 13.81 -12.13
N THR A 126 -14.75 13.59 -11.21
CA THR A 126 -15.47 14.64 -10.46
C THR A 126 -15.83 14.16 -9.04
N GLY A 127 -16.34 15.04 -8.19
CA GLY A 127 -16.98 14.65 -6.92
C GLY A 127 -16.04 14.59 -5.70
N ALA A 128 -14.82 15.10 -5.81
CA ALA A 128 -13.99 15.36 -4.63
C ALA A 128 -14.60 16.51 -3.81
N GLN A 129 -14.65 16.35 -2.50
CA GLN A 129 -15.08 17.40 -1.56
C GLN A 129 -13.93 17.76 -0.63
N GLY A 130 -13.88 19.02 -0.22
CA GLY A 130 -12.83 19.54 0.65
C GLY A 130 -13.37 20.19 1.90
N PHE A 131 -12.63 20.01 2.99
CA PHE A 131 -12.84 20.69 4.27
C PHE A 131 -11.58 21.43 4.68
N ALA A 132 -11.74 22.34 5.64
CA ALA A 132 -10.62 23.09 6.20
C ALA A 132 -9.49 22.15 6.65
N PRO A 133 -8.21 22.53 6.43
CA PRO A 133 -7.06 21.73 6.84
C PRO A 133 -7.04 21.52 8.36
N SER A 134 -6.35 20.46 8.80
CA SER A 134 -6.14 20.25 10.24
C SER A 134 -5.29 21.37 10.86
N HIS A 135 -5.46 21.55 12.18
CA HIS A 135 -4.61 22.42 12.99
C HIS A 135 -3.26 21.78 13.33
N ASP A 136 -2.99 20.59 12.81
CA ASP A 136 -1.73 19.88 12.97
C ASP A 136 -0.92 19.89 11.67
N TYR A 137 0.40 19.96 11.82
CA TYR A 137 1.36 19.51 10.82
C TYR A 137 1.47 17.99 10.84
N LYS A 138 1.58 17.40 9.65
CA LYS A 138 1.96 15.99 9.48
C LYS A 138 3.47 15.87 9.54
N VAL A 139 3.99 15.30 10.63
CA VAL A 139 5.43 15.15 10.82
C VAL A 139 5.88 13.75 10.37
N CYS A 140 6.91 13.72 9.53
CA CYS A 140 7.69 12.52 9.22
C CYS A 140 9.07 12.67 9.86
N ALA A 141 9.30 11.96 10.97
CA ALA A 141 10.60 11.92 11.64
C ALA A 141 11.28 10.58 11.35
N THR A 142 12.61 10.55 11.38
CA THR A 142 13.37 9.30 11.25
C THR A 142 14.39 9.18 12.39
N TYR A 143 14.57 7.97 12.92
CA TYR A 143 15.58 7.69 13.92
C TYR A 143 16.39 6.44 13.57
N MET A 144 17.64 6.39 14.04
CA MET A 144 18.51 5.23 13.86
C MET A 144 18.06 4.08 14.75
N ASP A 145 17.70 2.96 14.16
CA ASP A 145 17.26 1.75 14.85
C ASP A 145 18.20 0.58 14.53
N GLY A 146 19.50 0.72 14.79
CA GLY A 146 20.48 -0.36 14.57
C GLY A 146 20.72 -0.68 13.08
N PHE A 147 20.93 -1.96 12.78
CA PHE A 147 21.38 -2.42 11.47
C PHE A 147 20.57 -3.64 11.01
N ARG A 148 20.50 -3.83 9.69
CA ARG A 148 19.93 -5.03 9.05
C ARG A 148 20.88 -5.63 8.02
N ALA A 149 20.69 -6.91 7.74
CA ALA A 149 21.34 -7.63 6.66
C ALA A 149 20.40 -8.70 6.12
N THR A 150 20.40 -8.92 4.81
CA THR A 150 19.52 -9.88 4.14
C THR A 150 20.32 -10.78 3.21
N ALA A 151 20.16 -12.08 3.39
CA ALA A 151 20.67 -13.11 2.49
C ALA A 151 19.53 -13.65 1.64
N VAL A 152 19.74 -13.66 0.32
CA VAL A 152 18.80 -14.22 -0.66
C VAL A 152 19.48 -15.38 -1.37
N CYS A 153 18.99 -16.60 -1.17
CA CYS A 153 19.67 -17.80 -1.67
C CYS A 153 18.71 -18.77 -2.38
N PRO A 154 18.82 -18.97 -3.70
CA PRO A 154 18.04 -19.95 -4.44
C PRO A 154 18.42 -21.39 -4.08
N VAL A 155 17.40 -22.23 -3.98
CA VAL A 155 17.48 -23.66 -3.68
C VAL A 155 16.68 -24.41 -4.74
N THR A 156 17.34 -25.33 -5.44
CA THR A 156 16.72 -26.12 -6.53
C THR A 156 16.74 -27.61 -6.22
N GLY A 157 15.79 -28.34 -6.81
CA GLY A 157 15.67 -29.80 -6.75
C GLY A 157 14.63 -30.29 -5.74
N PRO A 158 14.52 -31.61 -5.54
CA PRO A 158 13.50 -32.19 -4.67
C PRO A 158 13.52 -31.61 -3.26
N ARG A 159 12.34 -31.35 -2.70
CA ARG A 159 12.15 -30.79 -1.34
C ARG A 159 12.84 -29.44 -1.15
N ALA A 160 12.88 -28.58 -2.19
CA ALA A 160 13.58 -27.30 -2.14
C ALA A 160 13.17 -26.45 -0.94
N ALA A 161 11.86 -26.34 -0.69
CA ALA A 161 11.34 -25.59 0.46
C ALA A 161 11.85 -26.10 1.82
N LYS A 162 11.86 -27.43 2.01
CA LYS A 162 12.33 -28.06 3.25
C LYS A 162 13.84 -27.86 3.45
N LYS A 163 14.62 -27.97 2.37
CA LYS A 163 16.06 -27.66 2.37
C LYS A 163 16.31 -26.19 2.72
N ALA A 164 15.55 -25.28 2.10
CA ALA A 164 15.64 -23.84 2.32
C ALA A 164 15.43 -23.47 3.81
N ARG A 165 14.34 -23.96 4.44
CA ARG A 165 14.08 -23.73 5.88
C ARG A 165 15.21 -24.24 6.75
N ARG A 166 15.61 -25.50 6.56
CA ARG A 166 16.67 -26.12 7.37
C ARG A 166 18.00 -25.38 7.26
N THR A 167 18.35 -24.93 6.06
CA THR A 167 19.56 -24.11 5.83
C THR A 167 19.47 -22.78 6.56
N ALA A 168 18.37 -22.03 6.39
CA ALA A 168 18.19 -20.73 7.04
C ALA A 168 18.20 -20.81 8.57
N GLU A 169 17.47 -21.78 9.14
CA GLU A 169 17.45 -22.06 10.58
C GLU A 169 18.85 -22.44 11.11
N SER A 170 19.62 -23.21 10.34
CA SER A 170 20.97 -23.62 10.71
C SER A 170 21.96 -22.45 10.74
N ILE A 171 21.88 -21.53 9.76
CA ILE A 171 22.68 -20.29 9.72
C ILE A 171 22.39 -19.46 10.98
N ILE A 172 21.11 -19.26 11.31
CA ILE A 172 20.71 -18.50 12.51
C ILE A 172 21.21 -19.18 13.78
N LYS A 173 20.97 -20.49 13.94
CA LYS A 173 21.40 -21.26 15.11
C LYS A 173 22.91 -21.21 15.30
N ARG A 174 23.68 -21.32 14.22
CA ARG A 174 25.15 -21.24 14.24
C ARG A 174 25.63 -19.83 14.61
N THR A 175 25.05 -18.80 14.00
CA THR A 175 25.38 -17.41 14.30
C THR A 175 25.10 -17.06 15.77
N LYS A 176 23.95 -17.48 16.31
CA LYS A 176 23.63 -17.31 17.74
C LYS A 176 24.64 -17.98 18.69
N LYS A 177 25.19 -19.14 18.31
CA LYS A 177 26.27 -19.77 19.09
C LYS A 177 27.54 -18.92 19.09
N MET A 178 27.90 -18.34 17.95
CA MET A 178 29.04 -17.44 17.83
C MET A 178 28.83 -16.14 18.63
N PHE A 179 27.62 -15.58 18.63
CA PHE A 179 27.30 -14.41 19.46
C PHE A 179 27.56 -14.69 20.94
N LYS A 180 27.09 -15.83 21.46
CA LYS A 180 27.35 -16.25 22.85
C LYS A 180 28.84 -16.40 23.16
N GLN A 181 29.61 -17.00 22.26
CA GLN A 181 31.06 -17.17 22.44
C GLN A 181 31.82 -15.83 22.44
N LEU A 182 31.30 -14.83 21.74
CA LEU A 182 31.92 -13.50 21.59
C LEU A 182 31.32 -12.45 22.52
N GLY A 183 30.39 -12.82 23.42
CA GLY A 183 29.72 -11.88 24.33
C GLY A 183 28.83 -10.86 23.63
N LEU A 184 28.28 -11.19 22.46
CA LEU A 184 27.32 -10.34 21.72
C LEU A 184 25.89 -10.68 22.11
N GLU A 185 25.00 -9.68 22.04
CA GLU A 185 23.56 -9.88 22.20
C GLU A 185 22.98 -10.77 21.08
N ASP A 186 21.77 -11.28 21.30
CA ASP A 186 21.04 -12.00 20.25
C ASP A 186 20.44 -11.01 19.23
N PHE A 187 20.03 -11.53 18.07
CA PHE A 187 19.29 -10.75 17.08
C PHE A 187 18.07 -10.07 17.72
N SER A 188 17.87 -8.80 17.41
CA SER A 188 16.67 -8.07 17.79
C SER A 188 15.43 -8.59 17.04
N SER A 189 15.62 -9.06 15.80
CA SER A 189 14.58 -9.75 15.01
C SER A 189 15.20 -10.61 13.92
N VAL A 190 14.51 -11.69 13.55
CA VAL A 190 14.88 -12.60 12.46
C VAL A 190 13.63 -12.89 11.65
N ASN A 191 13.70 -12.72 10.33
CA ASN A 191 12.65 -13.12 9.40
C ASN A 191 13.22 -14.17 8.43
N ILE A 192 12.52 -15.30 8.35
CA ILE A 192 12.81 -16.37 7.39
C ILE A 192 11.56 -16.53 6.53
N GLN A 193 11.69 -16.28 5.24
CA GLN A 193 10.67 -16.61 4.25
C GLN A 193 11.28 -17.50 3.19
N VAL A 194 10.49 -18.47 2.73
CA VAL A 194 10.83 -19.35 1.62
C VAL A 194 9.89 -19.06 0.47
N LEU A 195 10.36 -18.23 -0.47
CA LEU A 195 9.62 -17.93 -1.69
C LEU A 195 9.55 -19.19 -2.54
N GLY A 196 8.40 -19.43 -3.20
CA GLY A 196 8.08 -20.70 -3.84
C GLY A 196 7.49 -21.75 -2.89
N ALA A 197 7.48 -21.53 -1.58
CA ALA A 197 6.72 -22.31 -0.61
C ALA A 197 5.46 -21.58 -0.09
N GLU A 198 5.14 -20.44 -0.72
CA GLU A 198 4.00 -19.57 -0.40
C GLU A 198 3.99 -19.07 1.05
N ASP A 199 5.16 -18.85 1.67
CA ASP A 199 5.26 -18.26 3.02
C ASP A 199 4.60 -16.88 3.13
N THR A 200 4.50 -16.15 2.03
CA THR A 200 3.77 -14.88 1.96
C THR A 200 2.27 -15.04 2.19
N TYR A 201 1.68 -16.20 1.87
CA TYR A 201 0.26 -16.50 2.03
C TYR A 201 -0.12 -17.05 3.42
N GLY A 202 0.85 -17.39 4.26
CA GLY A 202 0.59 -17.87 5.62
C GLY A 202 -0.31 -19.12 5.64
N ALA A 203 -1.44 -19.04 6.34
CA ALA A 203 -2.41 -20.13 6.43
C ALA A 203 -3.11 -20.43 5.09
N ASN A 204 -3.12 -19.46 4.16
CA ASN A 204 -3.78 -19.55 2.85
C ASN A 204 -2.89 -20.17 1.76
N ALA A 205 -1.67 -20.61 2.11
CA ALA A 205 -0.77 -21.29 1.19
C ALA A 205 -1.37 -22.61 0.68
N ARG A 206 -1.38 -22.80 -0.64
CA ARG A 206 -1.83 -24.00 -1.36
C ARG A 206 -0.68 -24.94 -1.72
N TYR A 207 0.50 -24.41 -2.05
CA TYR A 207 1.62 -25.22 -2.57
C TYR A 207 2.87 -25.13 -1.70
N LYS A 208 3.30 -26.29 -1.14
CA LYS A 208 4.42 -26.36 -0.18
C LYS A 208 5.60 -27.23 -0.60
N ASP A 209 5.46 -28.01 -1.68
CA ASP A 209 6.49 -28.95 -2.15
C ASP A 209 7.11 -28.51 -3.49
N SER A 210 7.48 -27.23 -3.59
CA SER A 210 8.18 -26.71 -4.77
C SER A 210 9.57 -27.33 -4.96
N ARG A 211 9.93 -27.48 -6.24
CA ARG A 211 11.27 -27.88 -6.71
C ARG A 211 12.21 -26.68 -6.88
N GLU A 212 11.69 -25.47 -6.78
CA GLU A 212 12.42 -24.21 -6.86
C GLU A 212 11.94 -23.32 -5.71
N ALA A 213 12.87 -22.90 -4.86
CA ALA A 213 12.57 -22.04 -3.73
C ALA A 213 13.69 -21.01 -3.54
N VAL A 214 13.38 -19.88 -2.92
CA VAL A 214 14.38 -18.88 -2.55
C VAL A 214 14.29 -18.62 -1.05
N ILE A 215 15.41 -18.79 -0.36
CA ILE A 215 15.56 -18.33 1.02
C ILE A 215 15.61 -16.81 0.99
N TRP A 216 14.70 -16.16 1.69
CA TRP A 216 14.79 -14.77 2.12
C TRP A 216 15.07 -14.76 3.62
N LEU A 217 16.33 -14.55 4.00
CA LEU A 217 16.79 -14.55 5.37
C LEU A 217 17.25 -13.15 5.77
N ALA A 218 16.40 -12.42 6.47
CA ALA A 218 16.66 -11.05 6.89
C ALA A 218 16.77 -10.99 8.42
N VAL A 219 17.78 -10.26 8.91
CA VAL A 219 18.07 -10.14 10.34
C VAL A 219 18.26 -8.69 10.74
N HIS A 220 17.94 -8.38 11.99
CA HIS A 220 18.11 -7.07 12.62
C HIS A 220 18.91 -7.20 13.92
N HIS A 221 19.81 -6.25 14.16
CA HIS A 221 20.58 -6.18 15.40
C HIS A 221 21.03 -4.74 15.66
N LYS A 222 21.10 -4.36 16.94
CA LYS A 222 21.64 -3.06 17.38
C LYS A 222 23.13 -2.84 17.07
N GLN A 223 23.92 -3.89 16.84
CA GLN A 223 25.36 -3.83 16.69
C GLN A 223 25.78 -4.27 15.28
N LYS A 224 26.44 -3.38 14.54
CA LYS A 224 26.91 -3.65 13.17
C LYS A 224 27.80 -4.89 13.09
N LYS A 225 28.73 -5.04 14.05
CA LYS A 225 29.70 -6.15 14.12
C LYS A 225 29.03 -7.52 14.18
N ALA A 226 27.88 -7.63 14.86
CA ALA A 226 27.11 -8.87 14.92
C ALA A 226 26.56 -9.26 13.54
N LEU A 227 26.12 -8.29 12.74
CA LEU A 227 25.64 -8.55 11.39
C LEU A 227 26.76 -8.79 10.38
N GLU A 228 27.95 -8.24 10.60
CA GLU A 228 29.15 -8.58 9.81
C GLU A 228 29.54 -10.05 10.01
N LEU A 229 29.41 -10.57 11.23
CA LEU A 229 29.58 -12.01 11.53
C LEU A 229 28.52 -12.85 10.84
N PHE A 230 27.23 -12.51 11.00
CA PHE A 230 26.13 -13.17 10.28
C PHE A 230 26.40 -13.23 8.78
N SER A 231 26.77 -12.09 8.17
CA SER A 231 27.00 -11.98 6.73
C SER A 231 28.10 -12.92 6.25
N ARG A 232 29.16 -13.11 7.03
CA ARG A 232 30.23 -14.08 6.74
C ARG A 232 29.77 -15.54 6.86
N GLU A 233 28.86 -15.82 7.79
CA GLU A 233 28.38 -17.18 8.09
C GLU A 233 27.36 -17.71 7.08
N VAL A 234 26.86 -16.87 6.16
CA VAL A 234 25.99 -17.34 5.06
C VAL A 234 26.77 -18.18 4.04
N ALA A 235 28.01 -17.82 3.72
CA ALA A 235 28.79 -18.49 2.67
C ALA A 235 29.11 -19.97 2.93
N PRO A 236 29.51 -20.39 4.16
CA PRO A 236 29.71 -21.79 4.50
C PRO A 236 28.50 -22.70 4.26
N ALA A 237 27.28 -22.14 4.16
CA ALA A 237 26.09 -22.93 3.85
C ALA A 237 26.15 -23.59 2.46
N GLY A 238 26.86 -22.97 1.50
CA GLY A 238 27.01 -23.49 0.13
C GLY A 238 27.73 -24.84 0.05
N THR A 239 28.63 -25.12 0.99
CA THR A 239 29.44 -26.34 0.99
C THR A 239 29.17 -27.25 2.20
N GLY A 240 28.58 -26.71 3.28
CA GLY A 240 28.37 -27.44 4.53
C GLY A 240 26.92 -27.76 4.88
N MET A 241 25.94 -27.35 4.06
CA MET A 241 24.51 -27.54 4.35
C MET A 241 23.77 -28.25 3.19
N ALA A 242 22.46 -27.99 3.02
CA ALA A 242 21.62 -28.77 2.12
C ALA A 242 22.05 -28.64 0.64
N PRO A 243 22.03 -29.73 -0.14
CA PRO A 243 22.41 -29.70 -1.55
C PRO A 243 21.41 -28.89 -2.40
N GLY A 244 21.89 -28.31 -3.49
CA GLY A 244 21.07 -27.50 -4.41
C GLY A 244 20.90 -26.05 -3.98
N LEU A 245 21.58 -25.59 -2.93
CA LEU A 245 21.83 -24.18 -2.67
C LEU A 245 22.86 -23.68 -3.70
N THR A 246 22.48 -22.74 -4.56
CA THR A 246 23.27 -22.43 -5.77
C THR A 246 24.19 -21.22 -5.60
N ASN A 247 23.67 -20.10 -5.09
CA ASN A 247 24.42 -18.87 -4.84
C ASN A 247 23.79 -18.04 -3.71
N ILE A 248 24.47 -16.95 -3.36
CA ILE A 248 23.90 -15.85 -2.58
C ILE A 248 23.72 -14.69 -3.56
N VAL A 249 22.47 -14.33 -3.86
CA VAL A 249 22.13 -13.26 -4.81
C VAL A 249 22.68 -11.94 -4.28
N GLY A 250 23.43 -11.22 -5.12
CA GLY A 250 24.13 -10.00 -4.72
C GLY A 250 25.40 -10.23 -3.89
N GLY A 251 25.82 -11.48 -3.68
CA GLY A 251 27.02 -11.83 -2.93
C GLY A 251 26.81 -11.82 -1.41
N ARG A 252 27.85 -11.52 -0.64
CA ARG A 252 27.76 -11.49 0.82
C ARG A 252 26.74 -10.43 1.26
N PRO A 253 25.81 -10.74 2.20
CA PRO A 253 24.82 -9.76 2.67
C PRO A 253 25.46 -8.45 3.10
N ARG A 254 24.95 -7.33 2.58
CA ARG A 254 25.39 -6.00 2.99
C ARG A 254 24.73 -5.64 4.31
N VAL A 255 25.53 -5.18 5.27
CA VAL A 255 25.01 -4.59 6.51
C VAL A 255 24.68 -3.12 6.25
N SER A 256 23.42 -2.73 6.49
CA SER A 256 22.94 -1.36 6.32
C SER A 256 22.30 -0.83 7.61
N PRO A 257 22.44 0.47 7.92
CA PRO A 257 21.66 1.09 8.99
C PRO A 257 20.16 0.99 8.70
N VAL A 258 19.35 0.94 9.77
CA VAL A 258 17.89 1.04 9.68
C VAL A 258 17.49 2.43 10.17
N LEU A 259 17.06 3.30 9.26
CA LEU A 259 16.49 4.61 9.58
C LEU A 259 14.98 4.47 9.63
N LYS A 260 14.43 4.20 10.81
CA LYS A 260 13.02 3.89 10.95
C LYS A 260 12.20 5.19 10.95
N PRO A 261 11.17 5.30 10.10
CA PRO A 261 10.27 6.44 10.12
C PRO A 261 9.29 6.35 11.30
N PHE A 262 8.89 7.51 11.80
CA PHE A 262 7.88 7.71 12.83
C PHE A 262 7.00 8.89 12.41
N PHE A 263 5.69 8.69 12.44
CA PHE A 263 4.71 9.63 11.92
C PHE A 263 3.78 10.07 13.04
N PHE A 264 3.54 11.36 13.17
CA PHE A 264 2.62 11.93 14.15
C PHE A 264 2.09 13.28 13.68
N LEU A 265 1.02 13.72 14.31
CA LEU A 265 0.46 15.05 14.16
C LEU A 265 1.06 15.97 15.22
N HIS A 266 1.43 17.19 14.83
CA HIS A 266 1.98 18.19 15.74
C HIS A 266 1.24 19.52 15.59
N PRO A 267 0.71 20.11 16.68
CA PRO A 267 -0.07 21.34 16.60
C PRO A 267 0.69 22.48 15.93
N LYS A 268 0.08 23.12 14.94
CA LYS A 268 0.64 24.26 14.20
C LYS A 268 0.94 25.45 15.11
N SER A 269 0.08 25.70 16.10
CA SER A 269 0.22 26.79 17.08
C SER A 269 1.46 26.67 17.98
N GLN A 270 2.06 25.48 18.06
CA GLN A 270 3.28 25.24 18.84
C GLN A 270 4.56 25.47 18.04
N LEU A 271 4.47 25.84 16.76
CA LEU A 271 5.61 26.09 15.89
C LEU A 271 5.63 27.53 15.37
N LYS A 272 6.85 28.08 15.34
CA LYS A 272 7.18 29.31 14.64
C LYS A 272 8.04 28.96 13.43
N VAL A 273 7.65 29.43 12.25
CA VAL A 273 8.37 29.22 10.99
C VAL A 273 9.04 30.52 10.58
N ASP A 274 10.38 30.52 10.53
CA ASP A 274 11.17 31.68 10.14
C ASP A 274 11.75 31.48 8.72
N VAL A 275 11.31 32.31 7.78
CA VAL A 275 11.75 32.28 6.38
C VAL A 275 12.95 33.20 6.21
N HIS A 276 14.09 32.63 5.85
CA HIS A 276 15.32 33.36 5.60
C HIS A 276 15.67 33.35 4.10
N ILE A 277 15.92 34.52 3.51
CA ILE A 277 16.38 34.66 2.11
C ILE A 277 17.73 35.35 2.12
N GLY A 278 18.76 34.68 1.58
CA GLY A 278 20.12 35.21 1.61
C GLY A 278 20.73 35.31 3.02
N GLY A 279 20.20 34.55 3.99
CA GLY A 279 20.64 34.59 5.39
C GLY A 279 19.92 35.65 6.25
N GLU A 280 19.18 36.55 5.63
CA GLU A 280 18.35 37.55 6.32
C GLU A 280 16.96 37.00 6.60
N LEU A 281 16.43 37.24 7.80
CA LEU A 281 15.05 36.90 8.14
C LEU A 281 14.11 37.83 7.36
N VAL A 282 13.27 37.25 6.51
CA VAL A 282 12.31 38.00 5.67
C VAL A 282 10.89 37.92 6.23
N GLU A 283 10.51 36.78 6.82
CA GLU A 283 9.16 36.56 7.32
C GLU A 283 9.17 35.58 8.50
N SER A 284 8.32 35.83 9.49
CA SER A 284 8.02 34.91 10.59
C SER A 284 6.54 34.57 10.54
N LEU A 285 6.23 33.29 10.44
CA LEU A 285 4.87 32.76 10.43
C LEU A 285 4.61 32.01 11.74
N SER A 286 3.49 32.31 12.36
CA SER A 286 2.93 31.57 13.49
C SER A 286 1.45 31.40 13.22
N GLU A 287 0.96 30.17 13.39
CA GLU A 287 -0.46 29.88 13.27
C GLU A 287 -1.12 30.17 14.62
N GLU A 288 -2.19 30.96 14.63
CA GLU A 288 -2.93 31.22 15.86
C GLU A 288 -3.67 29.96 16.32
N GLU A 289 -3.93 29.84 17.63
CA GLU A 289 -4.87 28.81 18.08
C GLU A 289 -6.25 29.12 17.52
N PRO A 290 -6.94 28.14 16.91
CA PRO A 290 -8.23 28.40 16.30
C PRO A 290 -9.27 28.76 17.37
N ASP A 291 -10.08 29.79 17.09
CA ASP A 291 -11.26 30.15 17.90
C ASP A 291 -12.35 29.06 17.84
N THR A 292 -12.30 28.17 16.85
CA THR A 292 -13.30 27.13 16.63
C THR A 292 -12.69 25.75 16.92
N PRO A 293 -13.33 24.91 17.76
CA PRO A 293 -12.85 23.55 17.96
C PRO A 293 -12.85 22.80 16.64
N VAL A 294 -11.79 22.01 16.43
CA VAL A 294 -11.67 21.08 15.30
C VAL A 294 -12.93 20.24 15.26
N GLN A 295 -13.55 20.08 14.09
CA GLN A 295 -14.45 18.95 13.89
C GLN A 295 -13.58 17.69 13.93
N ASP A 296 -13.35 17.19 15.14
CA ASP A 296 -12.55 16.00 15.42
C ASP A 296 -13.25 14.73 14.95
N GLU A 297 -14.54 14.82 14.69
CA GLU A 297 -15.30 13.76 14.06
C GLU A 297 -15.23 13.93 12.54
N ALA A 298 -14.81 12.87 11.84
CA ALA A 298 -15.14 12.74 10.42
C ALA A 298 -16.66 12.98 10.28
N PRO A 299 -17.15 13.51 9.14
CA PRO A 299 -18.59 13.53 8.88
C PRO A 299 -19.16 12.19 9.32
N PRO A 300 -20.23 12.16 10.13
CA PRO A 300 -20.75 10.93 10.72
C PRO A 300 -20.78 9.91 9.62
N ALA A 301 -20.17 8.74 9.86
CA ALA A 301 -20.02 7.73 8.83
C ALA A 301 -21.34 7.65 8.10
N SER A 302 -21.36 8.04 6.82
CA SER A 302 -22.61 8.19 6.07
C SER A 302 -23.50 7.06 6.48
N VAL A 303 -24.66 7.41 7.06
CA VAL A 303 -25.62 6.50 7.68
C VAL A 303 -26.19 5.60 6.57
N GLU A 304 -25.33 4.71 6.08
CA GLU A 304 -25.53 3.69 5.07
C GLU A 304 -24.48 2.57 5.25
N ASP A 305 -24.15 2.22 6.49
CA ASP A 305 -24.15 0.80 6.87
C ASP A 305 -25.63 0.40 7.12
N VAL A 306 -26.53 0.72 6.18
CA VAL A 306 -27.85 0.09 6.13
C VAL A 306 -27.57 -1.41 6.07
N PRO A 307 -28.22 -2.24 6.91
CA PRO A 307 -28.15 -3.69 6.73
C PRO A 307 -28.42 -3.97 5.25
N ASP A 308 -27.48 -4.62 4.58
CA ASP A 308 -27.68 -5.00 3.18
C ASP A 308 -29.05 -5.66 3.09
N ALA A 309 -29.89 -5.18 2.16
CA ALA A 309 -31.17 -5.80 1.83
C ALA A 309 -31.02 -7.32 1.75
N ASP A 310 -32.12 -8.08 1.85
CA ASP A 310 -32.10 -9.53 1.63
C ASP A 310 -31.56 -9.86 0.22
N LEU A 311 -30.23 -9.90 0.10
CA LEU A 311 -29.53 -10.14 -1.16
C LEU A 311 -29.75 -11.60 -1.50
N PRO A 312 -30.19 -11.91 -2.73
CA PRO A 312 -30.33 -13.29 -3.19
C PRO A 312 -29.06 -14.07 -2.91
N SER A 313 -29.21 -15.26 -2.33
CA SER A 313 -28.12 -16.20 -2.11
C SER A 313 -28.23 -17.34 -3.12
N GLY A 314 -27.13 -18.07 -3.32
CA GLY A 314 -27.11 -19.19 -4.24
C GLY A 314 -25.94 -20.14 -4.00
N PRO A 315 -25.85 -21.22 -4.80
CA PRO A 315 -24.79 -22.21 -4.66
C PRO A 315 -23.45 -21.77 -5.26
N HIS A 316 -23.37 -20.58 -5.87
CA HIS A 316 -22.18 -20.15 -6.60
C HIS A 316 -21.10 -19.64 -5.64
N SER A 317 -19.87 -19.68 -6.13
CA SER A 317 -18.70 -19.15 -5.45
C SER A 317 -17.76 -18.56 -6.47
N TYR A 318 -17.20 -17.40 -6.16
CA TYR A 318 -16.30 -16.67 -7.04
C TYR A 318 -15.01 -16.34 -6.28
N ARG A 319 -13.88 -16.38 -6.96
CA ARG A 319 -12.67 -15.70 -6.46
C ARG A 319 -12.90 -14.19 -6.54
N LEU A 320 -12.29 -13.45 -5.63
CA LEU A 320 -12.43 -11.99 -5.62
C LEU A 320 -11.96 -11.37 -6.94
N GLU A 321 -10.97 -11.98 -7.59
CA GLU A 321 -10.49 -11.55 -8.93
C GLU A 321 -11.58 -11.45 -10.00
N GLU A 322 -12.63 -12.27 -9.88
CA GLU A 322 -13.73 -12.31 -10.85
C GLU A 322 -14.72 -11.16 -10.63
N LEU A 323 -14.73 -10.57 -9.43
CA LEU A 323 -15.73 -9.60 -9.00
C LEU A 323 -15.13 -8.20 -8.78
N ALA A 324 -13.83 -8.08 -8.56
CA ALA A 324 -13.20 -6.83 -8.18
C ALA A 324 -11.80 -6.62 -8.78
N TYR A 325 -11.45 -5.35 -8.93
CA TYR A 325 -10.09 -4.84 -9.02
C TYR A 325 -9.54 -4.62 -7.62
N THR A 326 -8.22 -4.76 -7.43
CA THR A 326 -7.61 -4.51 -6.12
C THR A 326 -6.31 -3.74 -6.21
N ARG A 327 -6.04 -2.95 -5.18
CA ARG A 327 -4.81 -2.20 -5.06
C ARG A 327 -4.35 -2.18 -3.61
N SER A 328 -3.05 -2.21 -3.37
CA SER A 328 -2.51 -2.06 -2.01
C SER A 328 -1.20 -1.29 -2.01
N GLY A 329 -0.94 -0.61 -0.90
CA GLY A 329 0.27 0.18 -0.68
C GLY A 329 0.50 0.44 0.80
N ASP A 330 1.64 1.05 1.12
CA ASP A 330 2.00 1.29 2.51
C ASP A 330 1.40 2.57 3.09
N LYS A 331 1.12 2.52 4.39
CA LYS A 331 0.76 3.66 5.23
C LYS A 331 1.57 3.61 6.52
N GLY A 332 2.87 3.86 6.38
CA GLY A 332 3.83 3.72 7.46
C GLY A 332 4.11 2.24 7.77
N ASP A 333 3.74 1.77 8.96
CA ASP A 333 3.79 0.34 9.33
C ASP A 333 2.48 -0.42 9.01
N SER A 334 1.50 0.28 8.47
CA SER A 334 0.23 -0.30 8.03
C SER A 334 0.22 -0.45 6.53
N ALA A 335 -0.67 -1.28 6.00
CA ALA A 335 -0.96 -1.37 4.58
C ALA A 335 -2.42 -1.03 4.34
N ASN A 336 -2.73 -0.38 3.22
CA ASN A 336 -4.09 -0.27 2.74
C ASN A 336 -4.37 -1.31 1.64
N ILE A 337 -5.60 -1.79 1.53
CA ILE A 337 -6.08 -2.61 0.43
C ILE A 337 -7.41 -2.03 -0.05
N GLY A 338 -7.41 -1.45 -1.24
CA GLY A 338 -8.60 -1.07 -1.97
C GLY A 338 -9.17 -2.25 -2.76
N VAL A 339 -10.50 -2.36 -2.77
CA VAL A 339 -11.26 -3.36 -3.53
C VAL A 339 -12.38 -2.62 -4.27
N VAL A 340 -12.32 -2.60 -5.59
CA VAL A 340 -13.28 -1.86 -6.44
C VAL A 340 -14.10 -2.86 -7.24
N ALA A 341 -15.42 -2.80 -7.14
CA ALA A 341 -16.28 -3.72 -7.88
C ALA A 341 -16.08 -3.57 -9.40
N ARG A 342 -16.00 -4.70 -10.12
CA ARG A 342 -15.96 -4.71 -11.59
C ARG A 342 -17.27 -4.23 -12.21
N HIS A 343 -18.38 -4.40 -11.49
CA HIS A 343 -19.70 -3.96 -11.89
C HIS A 343 -20.47 -3.45 -10.65
N PRO A 344 -21.28 -2.38 -10.76
CA PRO A 344 -22.06 -1.84 -9.64
C PRO A 344 -22.91 -2.89 -8.91
N LEU A 345 -23.49 -3.86 -9.65
CA LEU A 345 -24.29 -4.95 -9.07
C LEU A 345 -23.50 -5.89 -8.14
N TYR A 346 -22.18 -5.95 -8.25
CA TYR A 346 -21.35 -6.79 -7.37
C TYR A 346 -21.07 -6.12 -6.02
N PHE A 347 -21.18 -4.79 -5.95
CA PHE A 347 -20.79 -4.03 -4.78
C PHE A 347 -21.55 -4.38 -3.50
N PRO A 348 -22.90 -4.56 -3.51
CA PRO A 348 -23.62 -5.00 -2.31
C PRO A 348 -23.13 -6.36 -1.80
N TYR A 349 -22.81 -7.29 -2.70
CA TYR A 349 -22.25 -8.59 -2.32
C TYR A 349 -20.84 -8.47 -1.75
N LEU A 350 -19.98 -7.65 -2.36
CA LEU A 350 -18.64 -7.38 -1.84
C LEU A 350 -18.71 -6.73 -0.45
N LYS A 351 -19.60 -5.75 -0.24
CA LYS A 351 -19.82 -5.09 1.06
C LYS A 351 -20.31 -6.06 2.13
N LYS A 352 -21.23 -6.97 1.80
CA LYS A 352 -21.74 -8.01 2.70
C LYS A 352 -20.67 -9.02 3.12
N HIS A 353 -19.88 -9.50 2.15
CA HIS A 353 -18.96 -10.62 2.37
C HIS A 353 -17.54 -10.20 2.78
N LEU A 354 -17.04 -9.04 2.34
CA LEU A 354 -15.72 -8.50 2.70
C LEU A 354 -15.84 -7.59 3.91
N THR A 355 -15.95 -8.20 5.09
CA THR A 355 -15.92 -7.48 6.37
C THR A 355 -14.48 -7.28 6.84
N SER A 356 -14.26 -6.33 7.77
CA SER A 356 -12.96 -6.16 8.43
C SER A 356 -12.46 -7.46 9.08
N SER A 357 -13.37 -8.28 9.61
CA SER A 357 -13.03 -9.57 10.21
C SER A 357 -12.50 -10.57 9.19
N VAL A 358 -13.15 -10.68 8.02
CA VAL A 358 -12.73 -11.61 6.95
C VAL A 358 -11.35 -11.24 6.43
N VAL A 359 -11.10 -9.95 6.17
CA VAL A 359 -9.79 -9.47 5.71
C VAL A 359 -8.74 -9.61 6.82
N GLY A 360 -9.09 -9.31 8.07
CA GLY A 360 -8.20 -9.48 9.23
C GLY A 360 -7.80 -10.92 9.47
N GLU A 361 -8.72 -11.88 9.31
CA GLU A 361 -8.43 -13.30 9.40
C GLU A 361 -7.50 -13.75 8.28
N TYR A 362 -7.79 -13.33 7.03
CA TYR A 362 -6.99 -13.68 5.85
C TYR A 362 -5.52 -13.22 5.95
N PHE A 363 -5.28 -12.06 6.55
CA PHE A 363 -3.94 -11.47 6.74
C PHE A 363 -3.41 -11.58 8.16
N SER A 364 -4.00 -12.42 9.01
CA SER A 364 -3.64 -12.56 10.42
C SER A 364 -2.15 -12.90 10.65
N HIS A 365 -1.50 -13.59 9.71
CA HIS A 365 -0.06 -13.91 9.76
C HIS A 365 0.86 -12.70 9.52
N LEU A 366 0.33 -11.60 8.98
CA LEU A 366 1.08 -10.37 8.69
C LEU A 366 0.85 -9.29 9.75
N ILE A 367 -0.31 -9.30 10.40
CA ILE A 367 -0.69 -8.35 11.43
C ILE A 367 0.07 -8.64 12.74
N LYS A 368 0.63 -7.60 13.37
CA LYS A 368 1.28 -7.73 14.66
C LYS A 368 0.28 -8.27 15.72
N PRO A 369 0.66 -9.29 16.53
CA PRO A 369 -0.21 -9.81 17.58
C PRO A 369 -0.62 -8.72 18.60
N GLY A 370 -1.88 -8.79 19.06
CA GLY A 370 -2.41 -7.90 20.11
C GLY A 370 -2.92 -6.53 19.64
N VAL A 371 -2.90 -6.25 18.34
CA VAL A 371 -3.50 -5.04 17.77
C VAL A 371 -5.03 -5.13 17.85
N LYS A 372 -5.67 -4.18 18.55
CA LYS A 372 -7.13 -4.05 18.59
C LYS A 372 -7.61 -3.37 17.31
N ASN A 373 -8.78 -3.77 16.79
CA ASN A 373 -9.34 -3.22 15.54
C ASN A 373 -8.32 -3.21 14.39
N ALA A 374 -7.57 -4.30 14.26
CA ALA A 374 -6.43 -4.39 13.36
C ALA A 374 -6.76 -4.14 11.88
N VAL A 375 -8.03 -4.26 11.49
CA VAL A 375 -8.51 -3.87 10.17
C VAL A 375 -9.67 -2.90 10.33
N THR A 376 -9.53 -1.72 9.73
CA THR A 376 -10.62 -0.75 9.58
C THR A 376 -11.08 -0.75 8.13
N ARG A 377 -12.39 -0.77 7.89
CA ARG A 377 -13.01 -0.76 6.56
C ARG A 377 -13.71 0.58 6.33
N TYR A 378 -13.51 1.15 5.16
CA TYR A 378 -14.19 2.34 4.65
C TYR A 378 -14.90 2.00 3.33
N THR A 379 -15.96 2.73 3.01
CA THR A 379 -16.69 2.62 1.75
C THR A 379 -16.39 3.82 0.85
N LEU A 380 -16.33 3.60 -0.46
CA LEU A 380 -16.26 4.64 -1.50
C LEU A 380 -17.41 4.40 -2.49
N PRO A 381 -18.65 4.81 -2.16
CA PRO A 381 -19.82 4.54 -2.99
C PRO A 381 -19.70 5.05 -4.43
N GLY A 382 -19.04 6.19 -4.65
CA GLY A 382 -18.91 6.81 -5.98
C GLY A 382 -18.16 5.95 -7.02
N ILE A 383 -17.32 5.03 -6.55
CA ILE A 383 -16.62 4.04 -7.40
C ILE A 383 -16.99 2.60 -7.04
N HIS A 384 -18.04 2.39 -6.24
CA HIS A 384 -18.43 1.04 -5.79
C HIS A 384 -17.27 0.29 -5.11
N GLY A 385 -16.51 1.00 -4.26
CA GLY A 385 -15.28 0.53 -3.66
C GLY A 385 -15.33 0.34 -2.14
N LEU A 386 -14.42 -0.49 -1.65
CA LEU A 386 -14.08 -0.66 -0.24
C LEU A 386 -12.59 -0.37 -0.06
N ASN A 387 -12.20 0.24 1.07
CA ASN A 387 -10.81 0.39 1.46
C ASN A 387 -10.59 -0.20 2.85
N PHE A 388 -9.57 -1.05 2.99
CA PHE A 388 -9.21 -1.70 4.24
C PHE A 388 -7.84 -1.20 4.68
N VAL A 389 -7.72 -0.73 5.92
CA VAL A 389 -6.43 -0.35 6.53
C VAL A 389 -6.04 -1.40 7.55
N LEU A 390 -4.97 -2.14 7.27
CA LEU A 390 -4.42 -3.21 8.09
C LEU A 390 -3.31 -2.65 8.97
N GLN A 391 -3.61 -2.40 10.23
CA GLN A 391 -2.71 -1.76 11.19
C GLN A 391 -1.52 -2.64 11.56
N SER A 392 -0.31 -2.06 11.60
CA SER A 392 0.94 -2.74 11.98
C SER A 392 1.17 -4.06 11.22
N SER A 393 0.87 -4.06 9.93
CA SER A 393 0.89 -5.23 9.07
C SER A 393 2.14 -5.32 8.19
N LEU A 394 3.07 -4.35 8.23
CA LEU A 394 4.28 -4.36 7.39
C LEU A 394 5.56 -4.77 8.11
N GLY A 395 5.54 -4.93 9.44
CA GLY A 395 6.69 -5.43 10.20
C GLY A 395 7.75 -4.35 10.48
N GLY A 396 7.31 -3.12 10.72
CA GLY A 396 8.11 -1.91 10.94
C GLY A 396 7.99 -0.87 9.82
N GLY A 397 7.24 -1.13 8.76
CA GLY A 397 7.13 -0.30 7.55
C GLY A 397 8.29 -0.46 6.57
N GLY A 398 8.20 0.18 5.40
CA GLY A 398 9.09 -0.06 4.24
C GLY A 398 10.59 -0.13 4.56
N VAL A 399 11.10 0.81 5.35
CA VAL A 399 12.54 0.89 5.67
C VAL A 399 12.98 -0.08 6.77
N ALA A 400 12.10 -0.42 7.72
CA ALA A 400 12.46 -1.27 8.85
C ALA A 400 12.05 -2.75 8.68
N SER A 401 11.14 -3.02 7.75
CA SER A 401 10.65 -4.38 7.50
C SER A 401 11.77 -5.31 7.06
N LEU A 402 11.70 -6.53 7.58
CA LEU A 402 12.56 -7.65 7.19
C LEU A 402 11.89 -8.57 6.16
N ARG A 403 10.65 -8.27 5.74
CA ARG A 403 9.86 -9.07 4.81
C ARG A 403 10.30 -8.83 3.36
N SER A 404 9.99 -9.81 2.49
CA SER A 404 10.21 -9.73 1.04
C SER A 404 9.33 -8.71 0.34
N ASP A 405 8.14 -8.45 0.87
CA ASP A 405 7.26 -7.34 0.47
C ASP A 405 7.13 -6.34 1.64
N PRO A 406 8.06 -5.38 1.76
CA PRO A 406 8.08 -4.44 2.87
C PRO A 406 7.04 -3.31 2.74
N GLN A 407 6.42 -3.16 1.56
CA GLN A 407 5.42 -2.10 1.27
C GLN A 407 3.99 -2.64 1.13
N GLY A 408 3.80 -3.97 1.19
CA GLY A 408 2.48 -4.58 1.04
C GLY A 408 1.91 -4.48 -0.37
N LYS A 409 2.76 -4.34 -1.40
CA LYS A 409 2.31 -4.21 -2.80
C LYS A 409 1.64 -5.48 -3.33
N ALA A 410 1.93 -6.63 -2.72
CA ALA A 410 1.29 -7.89 -3.09
C ALA A 410 -0.04 -8.13 -2.38
N TYR A 411 -0.43 -7.32 -1.37
CA TYR A 411 -1.57 -7.67 -0.51
C TYR A 411 -2.90 -7.66 -1.27
N GLY A 412 -3.13 -6.69 -2.16
CA GLY A 412 -4.30 -6.70 -3.05
C GLY A 412 -4.32 -7.97 -3.90
N GLN A 413 -3.19 -8.33 -4.51
CA GLN A 413 -3.05 -9.53 -5.34
C GLN A 413 -3.27 -10.83 -4.56
N MET A 414 -2.83 -10.90 -3.30
CA MET A 414 -3.13 -12.02 -2.43
C MET A 414 -4.62 -12.09 -2.11
N LEU A 415 -5.28 -10.96 -1.85
CA LEU A 415 -6.71 -10.94 -1.54
C LEU A 415 -7.58 -11.37 -2.74
N LEU A 416 -7.12 -11.18 -3.98
CA LEU A 416 -7.78 -11.71 -5.18
C LEU A 416 -8.01 -13.23 -5.14
N ASP A 417 -7.17 -13.99 -4.41
CA ASP A 417 -7.33 -15.44 -4.20
C ASP A 417 -8.48 -15.80 -3.24
N LEU A 418 -9.01 -14.85 -2.46
CA LEU A 418 -10.09 -15.10 -1.51
C LEU A 418 -11.35 -15.57 -2.27
N LYS A 419 -11.90 -16.71 -1.84
CA LYS A 419 -13.10 -17.29 -2.43
C LYS A 419 -14.35 -16.91 -1.63
N LEU A 420 -15.22 -16.11 -2.23
CA LEU A 420 -16.54 -15.78 -1.70
C LEU A 420 -17.53 -16.90 -2.04
N ARG A 421 -18.44 -17.22 -1.12
CA ARG A 421 -19.38 -18.34 -1.24
C ARG A 421 -20.79 -17.90 -0.86
N GLY A 422 -21.80 -18.67 -1.28
CA GLY A 422 -23.20 -18.37 -0.98
C GLY A 422 -23.78 -17.29 -1.89
N LEU A 423 -23.19 -17.10 -3.07
CA LEU A 423 -23.56 -16.07 -4.02
C LEU A 423 -24.55 -16.63 -5.06
N PRO A 424 -25.45 -15.81 -5.60
CA PRO A 424 -26.25 -16.19 -6.77
C PRO A 424 -25.33 -16.24 -7.99
N ASP A 425 -25.88 -16.58 -9.15
CA ASP A 425 -25.12 -16.47 -10.39
C ASP A 425 -24.94 -14.99 -10.77
N LEU A 426 -23.87 -14.37 -10.27
CA LEU A 426 -23.62 -12.94 -10.44
C LEU A 426 -23.30 -12.59 -11.89
N LYS A 427 -22.69 -13.51 -12.64
CA LYS A 427 -22.26 -13.23 -14.01
C LYS A 427 -23.46 -13.07 -14.94
N SER A 428 -24.49 -13.90 -14.79
CA SER A 428 -25.73 -13.77 -15.56
C SER A 428 -26.60 -12.57 -15.17
N LEU A 429 -26.24 -11.82 -14.12
CA LEU A 429 -26.91 -10.55 -13.78
C LEU A 429 -26.35 -9.35 -14.57
N VAL A 430 -25.20 -9.52 -15.22
CA VAL A 430 -24.47 -8.44 -15.94
C VAL A 430 -24.48 -8.65 -17.45
N ASP A 431 -24.71 -9.89 -17.90
CA ASP A 431 -25.06 -10.22 -19.30
C ASP A 431 -26.46 -9.69 -19.65
#